data_AF-A0AAV8GMJ6-F1
#
_entry.id   AF-A0AAV8GMJ6-F1
#
_cell.length_a   1.000
_cell.length_b   1.000
_cell.length_c   1.000
_cell.angle_alpha   90.00
_cell.angle_beta   90.00
_cell.angle_gamma   90.00
#
_symmetry.space_group_name_H-M   'P 1'
#
loop_
_entity.id
_entity.type
_entity.pdbx_description
1 polymer ?
#
loop_
_entity_poly.entity_id
_entity_poly.type
_entity_poly.pdbx_seq_one_letter_code
_entity_poly.pdbx_strand_id
1 'polypeptide(L)'
;MALDYYKKAYDHIVEQYPYWNRSSGRDHMWFFSWDEGACCAPKEIWNSMMLVHWGNTNTKHKNSTTAYWPDNWDSIPSERRGNHPCFDPKKDLVLPAWKVPNPRAVRLKLWARPRIDRKTLFYFNGNLGPAYKHGRPENSYSMGLRQKLADEFGSTPNKEGKFGKQQTPNVIVTSLKSPTYYEEMASSLFCGVLPGDGWSGRMEDSMLNGCIPVIIQDGIFLPYENVLNYNSFAVRILEDDIPNLVSILQQYNETVVEHMLSNVRSIWQRFLYRDSILLEAIRQRELFSKDDDWALEFSKLGDDDVFATFIQVLHFKLHNDPWRRTLRRQYETGLPKACT
;
A
#
# COMPACT_ATOMS: atom_id res chain seq x y z
N MET A 1 -15.16 -10.27 -18.87
CA MET A 1 -16.07 -9.35 -18.17
C MET A 1 -15.41 -8.02 -17.85
N ALA A 2 -14.44 -7.89 -16.93
CA ALA A 2 -13.78 -6.59 -16.65
C ALA A 2 -12.85 -6.09 -17.77
N LEU A 3 -12.01 -6.97 -18.32
CA LEU A 3 -11.06 -6.66 -19.41
C LEU A 3 -11.73 -6.12 -20.66
N ASP A 4 -12.94 -6.60 -20.95
CA ASP A 4 -13.71 -6.19 -22.11
C ASP A 4 -14.17 -4.72 -21.98
N TYR A 5 -14.39 -4.23 -20.75
CA TYR A 5 -14.71 -2.83 -20.51
C TYR A 5 -13.50 -1.92 -20.73
N TYR A 6 -12.31 -2.31 -20.25
CA TYR A 6 -11.08 -1.55 -20.50
C TYR A 6 -10.78 -1.46 -22.00
N LYS A 7 -10.94 -2.56 -22.73
CA LYS A 7 -10.76 -2.56 -24.18
C LYS A 7 -11.79 -1.67 -24.88
N LYS A 8 -13.08 -1.77 -24.53
CA LYS A 8 -14.12 -0.90 -25.08
C LYS A 8 -13.88 0.58 -24.77
N ALA A 9 -13.40 0.90 -23.57
CA ALA A 9 -13.04 2.27 -23.21
C ALA A 9 -11.85 2.77 -24.03
N TYR A 10 -10.83 1.94 -24.23
CA TYR A 10 -9.73 2.22 -25.14
C TYR A 10 -10.22 2.47 -26.57
N ASP A 11 -11.03 1.57 -27.13
CA ASP A 11 -11.56 1.68 -28.49
C ASP A 11 -12.34 3.00 -28.65
N HIS A 12 -13.20 3.33 -27.69
CA HIS A 12 -13.94 4.60 -27.65
C HIS A 12 -13.00 5.82 -27.59
N ILE A 13 -11.97 5.79 -26.74
CA ILE A 13 -11.02 6.91 -26.62
C ILE A 13 -10.29 7.14 -27.94
N VAL A 14 -9.84 6.07 -28.59
CA VAL A 14 -9.11 6.13 -29.87
C VAL A 14 -10.01 6.60 -31.01
N GLU A 15 -11.26 6.17 -31.05
CA GLU A 15 -12.23 6.53 -32.09
C GLU A 15 -12.74 7.97 -31.95
N GLN A 16 -12.99 8.43 -30.73
CA GLN A 16 -13.70 9.69 -30.48
C GLN A 16 -12.78 10.87 -30.18
N TYR A 17 -11.53 10.63 -29.74
CA TYR A 17 -10.65 11.69 -29.26
C TYR A 17 -9.24 11.62 -29.84
N PRO A 18 -8.59 12.77 -30.09
CA PRO A 18 -7.24 12.79 -30.64
C PRO A 18 -6.17 12.47 -29.58
N TYR A 19 -6.52 12.44 -28.29
CA TYR A 19 -5.56 12.45 -27.18
C TYR A 19 -4.69 11.20 -27.15
N TRP A 20 -5.28 10.02 -27.39
CA TRP A 20 -4.52 8.77 -27.39
C TRP A 20 -3.38 8.80 -28.42
N ASN A 21 -3.69 9.20 -29.65
CA ASN A 21 -2.73 9.22 -30.77
C ASN A 21 -1.63 10.29 -30.60
N ARG A 22 -1.80 11.28 -29.72
CA ARG A 22 -0.77 12.30 -29.45
C ARG A 22 0.45 11.74 -28.72
N SER A 23 0.24 10.74 -27.87
CA SER A 23 1.26 10.20 -26.96
C SER A 23 1.38 8.67 -27.03
N SER A 24 0.55 8.04 -27.88
CA SER A 24 0.29 6.60 -27.88
C SER A 24 -0.17 6.08 -26.50
N GLY A 25 -0.95 6.88 -25.76
CA GLY A 25 -1.47 6.54 -24.43
C GLY A 25 -0.57 6.92 -23.25
N ARG A 26 0.64 7.44 -23.46
CA ARG A 26 1.57 7.80 -22.36
C ARG A 26 1.11 8.98 -21.49
N ASP A 27 0.04 9.65 -21.86
CA ASP A 27 -0.67 10.68 -21.07
C ASP A 27 -2.01 10.24 -20.52
N HIS A 28 -2.33 8.97 -20.68
CA HIS A 28 -3.50 8.36 -20.09
C HIS A 28 -3.10 7.64 -18.80
N MET A 29 -4.08 7.53 -17.91
CA MET A 29 -3.95 6.88 -16.61
C MET A 29 -5.11 5.93 -16.43
N TRP A 30 -4.84 4.73 -15.93
CA TRP A 30 -5.85 3.70 -15.70
C TRP A 30 -5.76 3.19 -14.27
N PHE A 31 -6.93 3.05 -13.64
CA PHE A 31 -7.04 2.54 -12.28
C PHE A 31 -7.28 1.03 -12.30
N PHE A 32 -6.46 0.33 -11.54
CA PHE A 32 -6.52 -1.11 -11.32
C PHE A 32 -6.51 -1.37 -9.81
N SER A 33 -7.70 -1.20 -9.21
CA SER A 33 -7.95 -1.41 -7.79
C SER A 33 -8.39 -2.85 -7.47
N TRP A 34 -7.97 -3.83 -8.27
CA TRP A 34 -8.14 -5.27 -8.01
C TRP A 34 -6.98 -5.86 -7.21
N ASP A 35 -7.18 -6.95 -6.46
CA ASP A 35 -6.19 -7.43 -5.48
C ASP A 35 -4.78 -7.66 -6.08
N GLU A 36 -4.72 -8.07 -7.37
CA GLU A 36 -3.49 -8.25 -8.14
C GLU A 36 -3.16 -7.09 -9.11
N GLY A 37 -3.68 -5.89 -8.83
CA GLY A 37 -3.36 -4.66 -9.53
C GLY A 37 -3.56 -4.74 -11.05
N ALA A 38 -2.59 -4.21 -11.79
CA ALA A 38 -2.62 -4.17 -13.26
C ALA A 38 -2.10 -5.46 -13.91
N CYS A 39 -2.00 -6.57 -13.17
CA CYS A 39 -1.66 -7.86 -13.76
C CYS A 39 -2.63 -8.22 -14.88
N CYS A 40 -3.92 -7.97 -14.74
CA CYS A 40 -4.87 -8.33 -15.78
C CYS A 40 -4.91 -7.32 -16.95
N ALA A 41 -4.24 -6.17 -16.86
CA ALA A 41 -4.42 -5.07 -17.82
C ALA A 41 -4.33 -5.51 -19.30
N PRO A 42 -5.24 -5.07 -20.18
CA PRO A 42 -5.12 -5.35 -21.61
C PRO A 42 -3.87 -4.72 -22.23
N LYS A 43 -3.28 -5.40 -23.22
CA LYS A 43 -2.07 -4.93 -23.89
C LYS A 43 -2.25 -3.56 -24.54
N GLU A 44 -3.46 -3.25 -25.00
CA GLU A 44 -3.80 -2.01 -25.72
C GLU A 44 -3.54 -0.78 -24.86
N ILE A 45 -3.77 -0.89 -23.54
CA ILE A 45 -3.63 0.25 -22.63
C ILE A 45 -2.29 0.31 -21.91
N TRP A 46 -1.44 -0.72 -22.04
CA TRP A 46 -0.25 -0.89 -21.20
C TRP A 46 0.79 0.25 -21.31
N ASN A 47 0.84 0.96 -22.44
CA ASN A 47 1.73 2.11 -22.61
C ASN A 47 1.34 3.33 -21.73
N SER A 48 0.17 3.28 -21.11
CA SER A 48 -0.32 4.27 -20.14
C SER A 48 0.28 4.06 -18.75
N MET A 49 0.09 5.03 -17.87
CA MET A 49 0.37 4.87 -16.43
C MET A 49 -0.73 4.04 -15.77
N MET A 50 -0.33 3.03 -15.00
CA MET A 50 -1.21 2.24 -14.15
C MET A 50 -1.16 2.77 -12.72
N LEU A 51 -2.33 3.06 -12.19
CA LEU A 51 -2.54 3.33 -10.77
C LEU A 51 -3.05 2.06 -10.12
N VAL A 52 -2.23 1.49 -9.25
CA VAL A 52 -2.47 0.20 -8.59
C VAL A 52 -2.35 0.35 -7.09
N HIS A 53 -2.71 -0.68 -6.35
CA HIS A 53 -2.39 -0.83 -4.93
C HIS A 53 -1.53 -2.08 -4.65
N TRP A 54 -1.15 -2.80 -5.70
CA TRP A 54 -0.20 -3.92 -5.67
C TRP A 54 0.86 -3.77 -6.78
N GLY A 55 2.08 -3.41 -6.41
CA GLY A 55 3.16 -3.08 -7.34
C GLY A 55 4.04 -4.26 -7.76
N ASN A 56 3.48 -5.41 -8.11
CA ASN A 56 4.26 -6.61 -8.49
C ASN A 56 4.99 -6.41 -9.83
N THR A 57 6.31 -6.48 -9.82
CA THR A 57 7.17 -6.34 -11.02
C THR A 57 7.34 -7.64 -11.81
N ASN A 58 6.77 -8.76 -11.34
CA ASN A 58 6.99 -10.13 -11.82
C ASN A 58 8.45 -10.60 -11.73
N THR A 59 9.32 -9.90 -10.99
CA THR A 59 10.72 -10.29 -10.81
C THR A 59 10.86 -11.53 -9.93
N LYS A 60 10.12 -11.56 -8.80
CA LYS A 60 9.97 -12.72 -7.92
C LYS A 60 8.71 -13.51 -8.26
N HIS A 61 7.56 -12.84 -8.26
CA HIS A 61 6.23 -13.47 -8.35
C HIS A 61 5.70 -13.38 -9.77
N LYS A 62 6.05 -14.37 -10.61
CA LYS A 62 5.73 -14.38 -12.04
C LYS A 62 4.29 -14.77 -12.36
N ASN A 63 3.63 -15.50 -11.47
CA ASN A 63 2.26 -15.98 -11.62
C ASN A 63 1.36 -15.29 -10.59
N SER A 64 0.05 -15.48 -10.75
CA SER A 64 -0.98 -15.14 -9.78
C SER A 64 -0.65 -15.69 -8.39
N THR A 65 -0.75 -14.82 -7.39
CA THR A 65 -0.44 -15.08 -5.98
C THR A 65 -1.66 -15.10 -5.07
N THR A 66 -2.82 -14.69 -5.60
CA THR A 66 -4.08 -14.69 -4.86
C THR A 66 -4.54 -16.09 -4.46
N ALA A 67 -5.13 -16.21 -3.27
CA ALA A 67 -5.90 -17.39 -2.91
C ALA A 67 -7.40 -17.25 -3.27
N TYR A 68 -7.81 -16.11 -3.84
CA TYR A 68 -9.16 -15.88 -4.33
C TYR A 68 -9.22 -16.15 -5.84
N TRP A 69 -9.74 -17.33 -6.22
CA TRP A 69 -9.73 -17.80 -7.60
C TRP A 69 -10.24 -16.82 -8.67
N PRO A 70 -11.23 -15.93 -8.42
CA PRO A 70 -11.69 -14.96 -9.43
C PRO A 70 -10.64 -13.92 -9.83
N ASP A 71 -9.66 -13.69 -8.96
CA ASP A 71 -8.59 -12.72 -9.21
C ASP A 71 -7.41 -13.34 -9.95
N ASN A 72 -7.41 -14.67 -10.14
CA ASN A 72 -6.32 -15.36 -10.81
C ASN A 72 -6.21 -14.96 -12.28
N TRP A 73 -5.11 -14.27 -12.60
CA TRP A 73 -4.84 -13.75 -13.94
C TRP A 73 -4.04 -14.72 -14.83
N ASP A 74 -3.53 -15.84 -14.31
CA ASP A 74 -2.74 -16.82 -15.09
C ASP A 74 -3.55 -17.41 -16.25
N SER A 75 -4.87 -17.47 -16.07
CA SER A 75 -5.81 -17.96 -17.09
C SER A 75 -6.05 -16.97 -18.24
N ILE A 76 -5.59 -15.72 -18.13
CA ILE A 76 -5.81 -14.69 -19.15
C ILE A 76 -4.84 -14.93 -20.33
N PRO A 77 -5.35 -15.16 -21.56
CA PRO A 77 -4.49 -15.40 -22.72
C PRO A 77 -3.58 -14.22 -23.04
N SER A 78 -2.36 -14.53 -23.50
CA SER A 78 -1.36 -13.53 -23.89
C SER A 78 -1.83 -12.61 -25.02
N GLU A 79 -2.77 -13.07 -25.85
CA GLU A 79 -3.36 -12.30 -26.93
C GLU A 79 -4.19 -11.12 -26.40
N ARG A 80 -4.69 -11.21 -25.17
CA ARG A 80 -5.48 -10.16 -24.50
C ARG A 80 -4.61 -9.26 -23.63
N ARG A 81 -3.79 -9.86 -22.77
CA ARG A 81 -2.94 -9.14 -21.81
C ARG A 81 -1.65 -8.63 -22.43
N GLY A 82 -1.09 -9.36 -23.38
CA GLY A 82 0.28 -9.13 -23.86
C GLY A 82 1.34 -9.70 -22.90
N ASN A 83 2.60 -9.35 -23.16
CA ASN A 83 3.75 -9.78 -22.38
C ASN A 83 4.36 -8.60 -21.61
N HIS A 84 3.61 -8.09 -20.63
CA HIS A 84 4.06 -7.01 -19.75
C HIS A 84 4.08 -7.47 -18.28
N PRO A 85 4.91 -6.84 -17.41
CA PRO A 85 4.81 -7.07 -15.97
C PRO A 85 3.50 -6.50 -15.43
N CYS A 86 3.12 -6.83 -14.20
CA CYS A 86 1.95 -6.24 -13.56
C CYS A 86 2.18 -4.78 -13.12
N PHE A 87 3.45 -4.39 -12.98
CA PHE A 87 3.86 -3.05 -12.58
C PHE A 87 5.22 -2.69 -13.19
N ASP A 88 5.31 -1.52 -13.82
CA ASP A 88 6.56 -0.91 -14.26
C ASP A 88 6.87 0.34 -13.40
N PRO A 89 7.83 0.26 -12.46
CA PRO A 89 8.17 1.37 -11.56
C PRO A 89 8.56 2.68 -12.25
N LYS A 90 8.92 2.64 -13.54
CA LYS A 90 9.26 3.85 -14.31
C LYS A 90 8.03 4.68 -14.65
N LYS A 91 6.90 4.04 -14.96
CA LYS A 91 5.68 4.73 -15.40
C LYS A 91 4.53 4.65 -14.39
N ASP A 92 4.42 3.53 -13.66
CA ASP A 92 3.29 3.20 -12.81
C ASP A 92 3.45 3.74 -11.38
N LEU A 93 2.35 3.79 -10.64
CA LEU A 93 2.33 4.28 -9.28
C LEU A 93 1.44 3.40 -8.39
N VAL A 94 1.96 3.06 -7.22
CA VAL A 94 1.17 2.42 -6.16
C VAL A 94 0.58 3.52 -5.28
N LEU A 95 -0.75 3.54 -5.12
CA LEU A 95 -1.45 4.50 -4.28
C LEU A 95 -1.80 3.87 -2.91
N PRO A 96 -1.77 4.66 -1.81
CA PRO A 96 -2.23 4.20 -0.51
C PRO A 96 -3.70 3.75 -0.56
N ALA A 97 -4.04 2.73 0.21
CA ALA A 97 -5.41 2.29 0.40
C ALA A 97 -6.20 3.26 1.29
N TRP A 98 -7.49 3.43 1.00
CA TRP A 98 -8.37 4.20 1.87
C TRP A 98 -8.53 3.50 3.23
N LYS A 99 -8.40 4.26 4.31
CA LYS A 99 -8.64 3.79 5.69
C LYS A 99 -9.83 4.52 6.28
N VAL A 100 -10.67 3.77 7.00
CA VAL A 100 -11.78 4.36 7.77
C VAL A 100 -11.22 5.38 8.76
N PRO A 101 -11.76 6.62 8.83
CA PRO A 101 -11.29 7.64 9.75
C PRO A 101 -11.32 7.14 11.21
N ASN A 102 -10.20 7.25 11.91
CA ASN A 102 -10.08 6.90 13.32
C ASN A 102 -9.80 8.15 14.16
N PRO A 103 -10.84 8.83 14.71
CA PRO A 103 -10.65 10.03 15.53
C PRO A 103 -9.83 9.77 16.78
N ARG A 104 -9.92 8.56 17.34
CA ARG A 104 -9.17 8.18 18.54
C ARG A 104 -7.66 8.14 18.26
N ALA A 105 -7.24 7.66 17.09
CA ALA A 105 -5.82 7.70 16.69
C ALA A 105 -5.29 9.14 16.60
N VAL A 106 -6.11 10.07 16.09
CA VAL A 106 -5.82 11.51 16.01
C VAL A 106 -5.71 12.16 17.38
N ARG A 107 -6.68 11.93 18.27
CA ARG A 107 -6.65 12.46 19.64
C ARG A 107 -5.44 12.00 20.44
N LEU A 108 -5.15 10.71 20.37
CA LEU A 108 -4.05 10.09 21.10
C LEU A 108 -2.69 10.34 20.43
N LYS A 109 -2.68 10.94 19.23
CA LYS A 109 -1.49 11.18 18.42
C LYS A 109 -0.64 9.92 18.29
N LEU A 110 -1.27 8.80 17.93
CA LEU A 110 -0.62 7.49 17.92
C LEU A 110 0.66 7.46 17.07
N TRP A 111 0.66 8.17 15.93
CA TRP A 111 1.85 8.29 15.08
C TRP A 111 3.06 8.92 15.79
N ALA A 112 2.82 9.75 16.80
CA ALA A 112 3.82 10.53 17.50
C ALA A 112 4.31 9.89 18.80
N ARG A 113 3.84 8.69 19.16
CA ARG A 113 4.24 8.01 20.41
C ARG A 113 5.77 7.87 20.49
N PRO A 114 6.42 8.32 21.59
CA PRO A 114 7.88 8.37 21.69
C PRO A 114 8.49 6.98 21.81
N ARG A 115 9.77 6.86 21.45
CA ARG A 115 10.54 5.61 21.51
C ARG A 115 10.51 4.92 22.86
N ILE A 116 10.56 5.68 23.96
CA ILE A 116 10.57 5.13 25.33
C ILE A 116 9.28 4.37 25.66
N ASP A 117 8.16 4.71 25.01
CA ASP A 117 6.86 4.07 25.23
C ASP A 117 6.64 2.86 24.32
N ARG A 118 7.58 2.57 23.41
CA ARG A 118 7.51 1.45 22.47
C ARG A 118 8.28 0.25 23.01
N LYS A 119 7.54 -0.71 23.58
CA LYS A 119 8.10 -1.87 24.30
C LYS A 119 8.14 -3.14 23.48
N THR A 120 7.26 -3.26 22.48
CA THR A 120 7.24 -4.40 21.56
C THR A 120 8.24 -4.16 20.44
N LEU A 121 9.13 -5.13 20.20
CA LEU A 121 10.09 -5.05 19.09
C LEU A 121 9.36 -5.16 17.76
N PHE A 122 8.61 -6.25 17.55
CA PHE A 122 7.90 -6.53 16.30
C PHE A 122 6.44 -6.89 16.56
N TYR A 123 5.55 -6.33 15.75
CA TYR A 123 4.11 -6.56 15.83
C TYR A 123 3.50 -6.93 14.48
N PHE A 124 2.71 -7.99 14.47
CA PHE A 124 1.83 -8.37 13.38
C PHE A 124 0.56 -9.01 13.95
N ASN A 125 -0.60 -8.43 13.64
CA ASN A 125 -1.88 -9.02 14.01
C ASN A 125 -2.74 -9.16 12.76
N GLY A 126 -3.00 -10.37 12.28
CA GLY A 126 -3.73 -10.62 11.03
C GLY A 126 -4.03 -12.09 10.79
N ASN A 127 -4.68 -12.41 9.68
CA ASN A 127 -4.94 -13.81 9.33
C ASN A 127 -3.62 -14.57 9.13
N LEU A 128 -3.41 -15.65 9.89
CA LEU A 128 -2.19 -16.47 9.88
C LEU A 128 -2.37 -17.80 9.13
N GLY A 129 -3.43 -17.92 8.33
CA GLY A 129 -3.70 -19.09 7.50
C GLY A 129 -4.29 -20.29 8.26
N PRO A 130 -4.29 -21.48 7.64
CA PRO A 130 -5.18 -22.58 8.02
C PRO A 130 -4.84 -23.24 9.36
N ALA A 131 -3.61 -23.05 9.87
CA ALA A 131 -3.21 -23.55 11.20
C ALA A 131 -3.96 -22.86 12.35
N TYR A 132 -4.57 -21.69 12.12
CA TYR A 132 -5.23 -20.88 13.15
C TYR A 132 -6.76 -20.93 13.04
N LYS A 133 -7.45 -20.77 14.17
CA LYS A 133 -8.92 -20.74 14.21
C LYS A 133 -9.44 -19.54 13.40
N HIS A 134 -10.44 -19.77 12.53
CA HIS A 134 -10.96 -18.77 11.59
C HIS A 134 -9.93 -18.21 10.59
N GLY A 135 -8.76 -18.86 10.48
CA GLY A 135 -7.78 -18.55 9.44
C GLY A 135 -8.29 -18.92 8.05
N ARG A 136 -7.73 -18.30 7.01
CA ARG A 136 -8.03 -18.64 5.61
C ARG A 136 -7.63 -20.10 5.36
N PRO A 137 -8.45 -20.88 4.64
CA PRO A 137 -8.16 -22.30 4.43
C PRO A 137 -7.01 -22.55 3.45
N GLU A 138 -6.69 -21.60 2.57
CA GLU A 138 -5.70 -21.78 1.52
C GLU A 138 -4.27 -21.57 2.04
N ASN A 139 -3.38 -22.53 1.79
CA ASN A 139 -1.96 -22.41 2.11
C ASN A 139 -1.27 -21.31 1.28
N SER A 140 -1.83 -20.99 0.11
CA SER A 140 -1.33 -19.94 -0.79
C SER A 140 -1.69 -18.53 -0.34
N TYR A 141 -2.61 -18.35 0.61
CA TYR A 141 -2.96 -17.03 1.13
C TYR A 141 -1.70 -16.30 1.62
N SER A 142 -1.54 -15.02 1.26
CA SER A 142 -0.34 -14.25 1.60
C SER A 142 0.96 -14.81 0.99
N MET A 143 0.87 -15.59 -0.08
CA MET A 143 2.00 -16.33 -0.66
C MET A 143 2.67 -17.29 0.35
N GLY A 144 1.95 -17.71 1.39
CA GLY A 144 2.51 -18.50 2.49
C GLY A 144 3.36 -17.69 3.49
N LEU A 145 3.52 -16.39 3.31
CA LEU A 145 4.42 -15.57 4.13
C LEU A 145 3.90 -15.37 5.56
N ARG A 146 2.60 -15.14 5.74
CA ARG A 146 2.00 -15.00 7.08
C ARG A 146 2.01 -16.31 7.86
N GLN A 147 1.92 -17.44 7.17
CA GLN A 147 2.01 -18.79 7.72
C GLN A 147 3.45 -19.03 8.17
N LYS A 148 4.44 -18.76 7.31
CA LYS A 148 5.87 -18.84 7.66
C LYS A 148 6.22 -17.93 8.85
N LEU A 149 5.68 -16.70 8.88
CA LEU A 149 5.84 -15.79 10.02
C LEU A 149 5.24 -16.35 11.30
N ALA A 150 4.07 -17.00 11.22
CA ALA A 150 3.40 -17.60 12.36
C ALA A 150 4.11 -18.87 12.87
N ASP A 151 4.66 -19.68 11.98
CA ASP A 151 5.43 -20.88 12.33
C ASP A 151 6.70 -20.50 13.10
N GLU A 152 7.33 -19.38 12.76
CA GLU A 152 8.50 -18.87 13.47
C GLU A 152 8.12 -18.12 14.75
N PHE A 153 7.17 -17.18 14.72
CA PHE A 153 6.97 -16.23 15.83
C PHE A 153 5.56 -16.19 16.42
N GLY A 154 4.66 -17.12 16.06
CA GLY A 154 3.28 -17.16 16.53
C GLY A 154 3.16 -17.05 18.05
N SER A 155 2.55 -15.96 18.53
CA SER A 155 2.38 -15.63 19.95
C SER A 155 1.10 -16.20 20.55
N THR A 156 0.24 -16.81 19.73
CA THR A 156 -0.97 -17.49 20.17
C THR A 156 -0.94 -18.95 19.72
N PRO A 157 -1.46 -19.90 20.51
CA PRO A 157 -1.49 -21.30 20.10
C PRO A 157 -2.26 -21.50 18.79
N ASN A 158 -1.71 -22.32 17.90
CA ASN A 158 -2.42 -22.83 16.73
C ASN A 158 -3.50 -23.86 17.14
N LYS A 159 -4.20 -24.47 16.17
CA LYS A 159 -5.23 -25.50 16.43
C LYS A 159 -4.72 -26.74 17.17
N GLU A 160 -3.42 -27.00 17.14
CA GLU A 160 -2.75 -28.10 17.86
C GLU A 160 -2.19 -27.68 19.23
N GLY A 161 -2.39 -26.42 19.64
CA GLY A 161 -1.88 -25.90 20.90
C GLY A 161 -0.40 -25.48 20.87
N LYS A 162 0.23 -25.39 19.69
CA LYS A 162 1.65 -25.03 19.54
C LYS A 162 1.83 -23.52 19.29
N PHE A 163 2.89 -22.95 19.85
CA PHE A 163 3.40 -21.60 19.56
C PHE A 163 4.43 -21.65 18.44
N GLY A 164 4.81 -20.47 17.92
CA GLY A 164 5.94 -20.35 16.97
C GLY A 164 7.26 -20.78 17.60
N LYS A 165 8.19 -21.30 16.77
CA LYS A 165 9.49 -21.86 17.21
C LYS A 165 10.34 -20.89 18.02
N GLN A 166 10.24 -19.60 17.72
CA GLN A 166 11.03 -18.49 18.27
C GLN A 166 10.12 -17.51 19.03
N GLN A 167 9.04 -18.00 19.65
CA GLN A 167 8.14 -17.16 20.43
C GLN A 167 8.89 -16.45 21.56
N THR A 168 8.72 -15.13 21.65
CA THR A 168 9.28 -14.30 22.71
C THR A 168 8.27 -13.20 23.09
N PRO A 169 8.21 -12.73 24.35
CA PRO A 169 7.20 -11.75 24.81
C PRO A 169 7.21 -10.41 24.06
N ASN A 170 8.35 -9.98 23.54
CA ASN A 170 8.49 -8.70 22.82
C ASN A 170 8.26 -8.81 21.30
N VAL A 171 7.83 -9.97 20.81
CA VAL A 171 7.43 -10.21 19.42
C VAL A 171 6.00 -10.74 19.41
N ILE A 172 5.10 -9.97 18.81
CA ILE A 172 3.67 -10.27 18.78
C ILE A 172 3.28 -10.63 17.35
N VAL A 173 2.98 -11.91 17.10
CA VAL A 173 2.40 -12.42 15.86
C VAL A 173 1.13 -13.20 16.20
N THR A 174 -0.03 -12.64 15.88
CA THR A 174 -1.32 -13.21 16.34
C THR A 174 -2.41 -13.12 15.28
N SER A 175 -3.37 -14.06 15.31
CA SER A 175 -4.59 -14.01 14.51
C SER A 175 -5.80 -13.47 15.29
N LEU A 176 -5.63 -13.16 16.57
CA LEU A 176 -6.71 -12.71 17.43
C LEU A 176 -6.94 -11.22 17.24
N LYS A 177 -8.18 -10.84 16.90
CA LYS A 177 -8.57 -9.43 16.81
C LYS A 177 -8.37 -8.76 18.16
N SER A 178 -7.67 -7.63 18.17
CA SER A 178 -7.52 -6.80 19.36
C SER A 178 -8.44 -5.58 19.31
N PRO A 179 -9.18 -5.26 20.39
CA PRO A 179 -9.93 -4.00 20.49
C PRO A 179 -9.01 -2.77 20.59
N THR A 180 -7.74 -2.97 20.93
CA THR A 180 -6.70 -1.94 21.07
C THR A 180 -5.60 -2.09 20.00
N TYR A 181 -5.95 -2.67 18.84
CA TYR A 181 -5.02 -2.97 17.75
C TYR A 181 -4.13 -1.78 17.37
N TYR A 182 -4.71 -0.58 17.22
CA TYR A 182 -3.97 0.60 16.82
C TYR A 182 -3.03 1.12 17.92
N GLU A 183 -3.44 1.07 19.18
CA GLU A 183 -2.57 1.40 20.31
C GLU A 183 -1.43 0.40 20.50
N GLU A 184 -1.66 -0.89 20.24
CA GLU A 184 -0.63 -1.92 20.24
C GLU A 184 0.42 -1.67 19.14
N MET A 185 -0.03 -1.31 17.94
CA MET A 185 0.88 -0.88 16.86
C MET A 185 1.69 0.35 17.27
N ALA A 186 1.05 1.36 17.87
CA ALA A 186 1.73 2.56 18.34
C ALA A 186 2.74 2.29 19.47
N SER A 187 2.52 1.25 20.28
CA SER A 187 3.45 0.77 21.31
C SER A 187 4.53 -0.18 20.79
N SER A 188 4.59 -0.40 19.47
CA SER A 188 5.56 -1.27 18.82
C SER A 188 6.61 -0.44 18.05
N LEU A 189 7.84 -0.96 17.97
CA LEU A 189 8.90 -0.34 17.16
C LEU A 189 8.68 -0.64 15.69
N PHE A 190 8.52 -1.92 15.35
CA PHE A 190 8.43 -2.43 14.00
C PHE A 190 7.10 -3.15 13.77
N CYS A 191 6.45 -2.92 12.62
CA CYS A 191 5.17 -3.56 12.27
C CYS A 191 5.24 -4.26 10.92
N GLY A 192 4.81 -5.52 10.88
CA GLY A 192 4.87 -6.33 9.67
C GLY A 192 3.90 -5.87 8.58
N VAL A 193 4.42 -5.62 7.39
CA VAL A 193 3.69 -5.33 6.16
C VAL A 193 3.83 -6.50 5.20
N LEU A 194 2.93 -7.46 5.36
CA LEU A 194 2.83 -8.68 4.57
C LEU A 194 1.57 -8.67 3.69
N PRO A 195 1.63 -9.21 2.46
CA PRO A 195 0.52 -9.23 1.51
C PRO A 195 -0.67 -10.05 2.04
N GLY A 196 -1.87 -9.80 1.52
CA GLY A 196 -3.07 -10.63 1.70
C GLY A 196 -3.26 -11.51 0.49
N ASP A 197 -4.38 -11.34 -0.22
CA ASP A 197 -4.65 -11.95 -1.53
C ASP A 197 -4.02 -11.13 -2.69
N GLY A 198 -2.89 -10.47 -2.43
CA GLY A 198 -2.19 -9.56 -3.35
C GLY A 198 -1.66 -8.35 -2.57
N TRP A 199 -2.52 -7.37 -2.29
CA TRP A 199 -2.15 -6.15 -1.57
C TRP A 199 -2.17 -6.25 -0.04
N SER A 200 -1.70 -5.19 0.64
CA SER A 200 -1.75 -5.09 2.10
C SER A 200 -2.04 -3.67 2.58
N GLY A 201 -3.16 -3.49 3.29
CA GLY A 201 -3.47 -2.25 4.01
C GLY A 201 -2.63 -2.00 5.28
N ARG A 202 -1.56 -2.79 5.48
CA ARG A 202 -0.68 -2.71 6.66
C ARG A 202 0.37 -1.64 6.55
N MET A 203 0.66 -1.18 5.34
CA MET A 203 1.54 -0.03 5.15
C MET A 203 0.90 1.19 5.81
N GLU A 204 -0.36 1.47 5.48
CA GLU A 204 -1.14 2.58 6.03
C GLU A 204 -1.34 2.39 7.53
N ASP A 205 -1.72 1.19 8.00
CA ASP A 205 -1.86 0.95 9.44
C ASP A 205 -0.56 1.27 10.21
N SER A 206 0.59 0.90 9.66
CA SER A 206 1.89 1.16 10.28
C SER A 206 2.21 2.66 10.29
N MET A 207 2.06 3.34 9.15
CA MET A 207 2.34 4.77 9.03
C MET A 207 1.40 5.62 9.90
N LEU A 208 0.08 5.38 9.83
CA LEU A 208 -0.93 6.15 10.56
C LEU A 208 -0.83 5.98 12.09
N ASN A 209 -0.21 4.90 12.57
CA ASN A 209 0.01 4.62 14.00
C ASN A 209 1.49 4.72 14.40
N GLY A 210 2.35 5.21 13.51
CA GLY A 210 3.74 5.55 13.82
C GLY A 210 4.67 4.37 14.02
N CYS A 211 4.29 3.17 13.60
CA CYS A 211 5.11 1.97 13.72
C CYS A 211 6.00 1.84 12.48
N ILE A 212 7.30 1.58 12.64
CA ILE A 212 8.24 1.46 11.52
C ILE A 212 7.82 0.26 10.67
N PRO A 213 7.44 0.44 9.39
CA PRO A 213 7.02 -0.66 8.55
C PRO A 213 8.16 -1.65 8.30
N VAL A 214 7.89 -2.95 8.45
CA VAL A 214 8.77 -4.05 8.03
C VAL A 214 8.13 -4.77 6.88
N ILE A 215 8.66 -4.54 5.69
CA ILE A 215 8.09 -4.97 4.42
C ILE A 215 8.68 -6.34 4.06
N ILE A 216 7.79 -7.33 3.92
CA ILE A 216 8.16 -8.71 3.54
C ILE A 216 7.27 -9.12 2.36
N GLN A 217 7.74 -8.80 1.15
CA GLN A 217 7.08 -9.04 -0.13
C GLN A 217 8.05 -8.71 -1.27
N ASP A 218 8.80 -9.69 -1.74
CA ASP A 218 9.89 -9.50 -2.70
C ASP A 218 9.34 -9.08 -4.07
N GLY A 219 10.00 -8.09 -4.70
CA GLY A 219 9.63 -7.63 -6.04
C GLY A 219 8.28 -6.89 -6.14
N ILE A 220 7.63 -6.61 -5.00
CA ILE A 220 6.37 -5.88 -4.91
C ILE A 220 6.60 -4.50 -4.30
N PHE A 221 6.27 -3.46 -5.08
CA PHE A 221 6.31 -2.07 -4.64
C PHE A 221 5.08 -1.71 -3.80
N LEU A 222 5.31 -0.88 -2.78
CA LEU A 222 4.32 -0.32 -1.88
C LEU A 222 3.98 1.14 -2.22
N PRO A 223 2.93 1.72 -1.60
CA PRO A 223 2.48 3.07 -1.92
C PRO A 223 3.59 4.12 -1.96
N TYR A 224 3.77 4.76 -3.10
CA TYR A 224 4.82 5.76 -3.32
C TYR A 224 6.28 5.26 -3.15
N GLU A 225 6.56 3.95 -3.16
CA GLU A 225 7.92 3.43 -2.96
C GLU A 225 8.91 3.81 -4.07
N ASN A 226 8.43 4.04 -5.29
CA ASN A 226 9.26 4.55 -6.37
C ASN A 226 9.51 6.07 -6.32
N VAL A 227 8.97 6.78 -5.32
CA VAL A 227 9.14 8.24 -5.19
C VAL A 227 9.61 8.68 -3.80
N LEU A 228 9.22 8.00 -2.72
CA LEU A 228 9.65 8.26 -1.34
C LEU A 228 10.90 7.45 -0.99
N ASN A 229 11.79 8.01 -0.18
CA ASN A 229 12.95 7.29 0.33
C ASN A 229 12.55 6.31 1.45
N TYR A 230 12.07 5.13 1.09
CA TYR A 230 11.64 4.10 2.03
C TYR A 230 12.72 3.69 3.04
N ASN A 231 13.99 3.67 2.63
CA ASN A 231 15.11 3.33 3.52
C ASN A 231 15.26 4.30 4.71
N SER A 232 14.64 5.48 4.64
CA SER A 232 14.67 6.45 5.75
C SER A 232 13.63 6.19 6.84
N PHE A 233 12.60 5.37 6.57
CA PHE A 233 11.47 5.18 7.50
C PHE A 233 10.88 3.77 7.54
N ALA A 234 11.36 2.83 6.71
CA ALA A 234 10.92 1.45 6.67
C ALA A 234 12.10 0.48 6.52
N VAL A 235 11.89 -0.77 6.90
CA VAL A 235 12.85 -1.87 6.73
C VAL A 235 12.27 -2.86 5.73
N ARG A 236 13.02 -3.24 4.70
CA ARG A 236 12.64 -4.31 3.78
C ARG A 236 13.46 -5.56 4.11
N ILE A 237 12.78 -6.69 4.29
CA ILE A 237 13.38 -7.99 4.61
C ILE A 237 12.93 -8.99 3.54
N LEU A 238 13.87 -9.82 3.09
CA LEU A 238 13.58 -10.84 2.09
C LEU A 238 12.62 -11.89 2.68
N GLU A 239 11.78 -12.47 1.82
CA GLU A 239 10.84 -13.52 2.21
C GLU A 239 11.55 -14.73 2.85
N ASP A 240 12.76 -15.01 2.38
CA ASP A 240 13.60 -16.11 2.88
C ASP A 240 14.20 -15.83 4.26
N ASP A 241 14.36 -14.55 4.63
CA ASP A 241 14.94 -14.09 5.89
C ASP A 241 13.95 -13.99 7.05
N ILE A 242 12.68 -14.38 6.86
CA ILE A 242 11.70 -14.44 7.96
C ILE A 242 12.26 -15.13 9.21
N PRO A 243 12.94 -16.30 9.15
CA PRO A 243 13.52 -16.92 10.35
C PRO A 243 14.56 -16.06 11.08
N ASN A 244 15.21 -15.14 10.37
CA ASN A 244 16.21 -14.20 10.90
C ASN A 244 15.62 -12.81 11.23
N LEU A 245 14.30 -12.63 11.12
CA LEU A 245 13.62 -11.34 11.31
C LEU A 245 14.06 -10.60 12.57
N VAL A 246 14.03 -11.28 13.72
CA VAL A 246 14.37 -10.67 15.01
C VAL A 246 15.85 -10.25 15.06
N SER A 247 16.76 -11.10 14.58
CA SER A 247 18.20 -10.79 14.60
C SER A 247 18.56 -9.64 13.65
N ILE A 248 17.83 -9.49 12.54
CA ILE A 248 17.95 -8.34 11.63
C ILE A 248 17.45 -7.06 12.32
N LEU A 249 16.26 -7.08 12.91
CA LEU A 249 15.67 -5.89 13.53
C LEU A 249 16.48 -5.41 14.75
N GLN A 250 17.11 -6.32 15.48
CA GLN A 250 17.98 -5.99 16.61
C GLN A 250 19.29 -5.28 16.23
N GLN A 251 19.69 -5.31 14.95
CA GLN A 251 20.88 -4.57 14.48
C GLN A 251 20.64 -3.07 14.36
N TYR A 252 19.39 -2.62 14.34
CA TYR A 252 19.04 -1.20 14.32
C TYR A 252 19.22 -0.61 15.72
N ASN A 253 20.27 0.18 15.88
CA ASN A 253 20.53 0.87 17.15
C ASN A 253 19.49 1.98 17.42
N GLU A 254 19.49 2.50 18.65
CA GLU A 254 18.50 3.49 19.08
C GLU A 254 18.50 4.77 18.25
N THR A 255 19.68 5.25 17.83
CA THR A 255 19.80 6.46 17.00
C THR A 255 19.12 6.28 15.64
N VAL A 256 19.33 5.13 15.00
CA VAL A 256 18.69 4.83 13.71
C VAL A 256 17.18 4.68 13.89
N VAL A 257 16.72 3.97 14.93
CA VAL A 257 15.29 3.81 15.22
C VAL A 257 14.61 5.16 15.48
N GLU A 258 15.22 6.05 16.27
CA GLU A 258 14.68 7.39 16.53
C GLU A 258 14.59 8.23 15.25
N HIS A 259 15.60 8.14 14.38
CA HIS A 259 15.57 8.80 13.08
C HIS A 259 14.43 8.28 12.20
N MET A 260 14.25 6.96 12.12
CA MET A 260 13.15 6.35 11.37
C MET A 260 11.78 6.73 11.93
N LEU A 261 11.59 6.69 13.26
CA LEU A 261 10.36 7.16 13.91
C LEU A 261 10.10 8.64 13.62
N SER A 262 11.14 9.47 13.61
CA SER A 262 11.01 10.88 13.23
C SER A 262 10.52 11.04 11.80
N ASN A 263 11.05 10.28 10.85
CA ASN A 263 10.61 10.32 9.46
C ASN A 263 9.18 9.83 9.30
N VAL A 264 8.77 8.76 9.99
CA VAL A 264 7.37 8.30 10.02
C VAL A 264 6.47 9.44 10.53
N ARG A 265 6.82 10.10 11.64
CA ARG A 265 6.08 11.24 12.18
C ARG A 265 5.95 12.41 11.19
N SER A 266 6.93 12.61 10.32
CA SER A 266 6.92 13.70 9.35
C SER A 266 6.11 13.41 8.09
N ILE A 267 5.92 12.13 7.72
CA ILE A 267 5.31 11.77 6.43
C ILE A 267 4.01 10.99 6.53
N TRP A 268 3.54 10.61 7.72
CA TRP A 268 2.37 9.76 7.90
C TRP A 268 1.09 10.28 7.21
N GLN A 269 0.88 11.62 7.14
CA GLN A 269 -0.28 12.20 6.46
C GLN A 269 -0.29 11.89 4.95
N ARG A 270 0.88 11.63 4.33
CA ARG A 270 0.98 11.19 2.93
C ARG A 270 0.43 9.78 2.68
N PHE A 271 -0.01 9.10 3.73
CA PHE A 271 -0.72 7.81 3.71
C PHE A 271 -2.17 7.93 4.23
N LEU A 272 -2.68 9.16 4.40
CA LEU A 272 -4.04 9.50 4.82
C LEU A 272 -4.76 10.32 3.74
N TYR A 273 -5.98 9.96 3.37
CA TYR A 273 -6.80 10.77 2.47
C TYR A 273 -7.58 11.87 3.23
N ARG A 274 -6.86 12.73 3.96
CA ARG A 274 -7.46 13.74 4.85
C ARG A 274 -8.46 14.63 4.12
N ASP A 275 -8.10 15.17 2.96
CA ASP A 275 -8.93 16.18 2.29
C ASP A 275 -10.22 15.56 1.76
N SER A 276 -10.13 14.33 1.25
CA SER A 276 -11.31 13.56 0.84
C SER A 276 -12.24 13.24 2.02
N ILE A 277 -11.68 12.95 3.20
CA ILE A 277 -12.45 12.77 4.44
C ILE A 277 -13.19 14.07 4.79
N LEU A 278 -12.52 15.22 4.72
CA LEU A 278 -13.14 16.51 5.03
C LEU A 278 -14.23 16.91 4.02
N LEU A 279 -14.06 16.58 2.74
CA LEU A 279 -15.13 16.76 1.73
C LEU A 279 -16.37 15.93 2.06
N GLU A 280 -16.18 14.68 2.50
CA GLU A 280 -17.30 13.84 2.96
C GLU A 280 -17.96 14.41 4.22
N ALA A 281 -17.19 15.01 5.14
CA ALA A 281 -17.75 15.68 6.31
C ALA A 281 -18.65 16.86 5.91
N ILE A 282 -18.19 17.69 4.97
CA ILE A 282 -18.97 18.82 4.44
C ILE A 282 -20.28 18.31 3.82
N ARG A 283 -20.20 17.28 2.97
CA ARG A 283 -21.38 16.67 2.33
C ARG A 283 -22.39 16.15 3.36
N GLN A 284 -21.93 15.47 4.41
CA GLN A 284 -22.81 14.95 5.46
C GLN A 284 -23.44 16.07 6.30
N ARG A 285 -22.67 17.13 6.62
CA ARG A 285 -23.20 18.30 7.32
C ARG A 285 -24.30 18.99 6.51
N GLU A 286 -24.10 19.17 5.21
CA GLU A 286 -25.09 19.79 4.32
C GLU A 286 -26.37 18.97 4.19
N LEU A 287 -26.27 17.64 4.11
CA LEU A 287 -27.44 16.78 3.91
C LEU A 287 -28.18 16.44 5.21
N PHE A 288 -27.46 16.29 6.31
CA PHE A 288 -28.00 15.73 7.56
C PHE A 288 -27.90 16.68 8.75
N SER A 289 -27.31 17.87 8.60
CA SER A 289 -27.05 18.80 9.72
C SER A 289 -26.31 18.14 10.89
N LYS A 290 -25.42 17.19 10.58
CA LYS A 290 -24.66 16.39 11.54
C LYS A 290 -23.17 16.55 11.28
N ASP A 291 -22.43 16.86 12.34
CA ASP A 291 -20.97 16.78 12.34
C ASP A 291 -20.56 15.54 13.14
N ASP A 292 -19.95 14.57 12.44
CA ASP A 292 -19.37 13.42 13.10
C ASP A 292 -18.05 13.79 13.78
N ASP A 293 -17.76 13.07 14.87
CA ASP A 293 -16.59 13.23 15.72
C ASP A 293 -15.25 13.20 14.95
N TRP A 294 -15.18 12.40 13.88
CA TRP A 294 -14.00 12.30 13.03
C TRP A 294 -13.74 13.55 12.18
N ALA A 295 -14.78 14.30 11.79
CA ALA A 295 -14.61 15.51 11.00
C ALA A 295 -13.85 16.58 11.79
N LEU A 296 -14.21 16.75 13.06
CA LEU A 296 -13.55 17.71 13.95
C LEU A 296 -12.08 17.35 14.18
N GLU A 297 -11.77 16.08 14.45
CA GLU A 297 -10.38 15.68 14.69
C GLU A 297 -9.50 15.82 13.45
N PHE A 298 -10.01 15.42 12.27
CA PHE A 298 -9.24 15.47 11.03
C PHE A 298 -9.05 16.90 10.50
N SER A 299 -9.94 17.82 10.84
CA SER A 299 -9.78 19.24 10.46
C SER A 299 -8.58 19.92 11.16
N LYS A 300 -8.11 19.36 12.27
CA LYS A 300 -6.91 19.84 13.01
C LYS A 300 -5.59 19.43 12.34
N LEU A 301 -5.63 18.46 11.42
CA LEU A 301 -4.48 18.08 10.60
C LEU A 301 -4.28 19.13 9.50
N GLY A 302 -3.09 19.21 8.90
CA GLY A 302 -2.81 20.24 7.90
C GLY A 302 -1.59 20.02 7.02
N ASP A 303 -0.98 18.84 7.04
CA ASP A 303 0.15 18.53 6.15
C ASP A 303 -0.36 17.91 4.84
N ASP A 304 0.54 17.78 3.87
CA ASP A 304 0.27 17.11 2.59
C ASP A 304 -0.25 15.68 2.80
N ASP A 305 -1.40 15.41 2.19
CA ASP A 305 -2.10 14.15 2.27
C ASP A 305 -1.76 13.23 1.07
N VAL A 306 -2.49 12.11 0.92
CA VAL A 306 -2.30 11.21 -0.23
C VAL A 306 -2.51 11.93 -1.56
N PHE A 307 -3.56 12.76 -1.68
CA PHE A 307 -3.89 13.43 -2.93
C PHE A 307 -2.89 14.53 -3.26
N ALA A 308 -2.46 15.32 -2.27
CA ALA A 308 -1.38 16.30 -2.46
C ALA A 308 -0.10 15.63 -2.97
N THR A 309 0.28 14.49 -2.37
CA THR A 309 1.45 13.70 -2.81
C THR A 309 1.27 13.18 -4.23
N PHE A 310 0.09 12.67 -4.58
CA PHE A 310 -0.22 12.21 -5.93
C PHE A 310 -0.07 13.32 -6.97
N ILE A 311 -0.60 14.51 -6.72
CA ILE A 311 -0.48 15.67 -7.60
C ILE A 311 0.99 16.10 -7.77
N GLN A 312 1.77 16.11 -6.68
CA GLN A 312 3.21 16.38 -6.73
C GLN A 312 3.96 15.38 -7.62
N VAL A 313 3.64 14.09 -7.51
CA VAL A 313 4.22 13.04 -8.36
C VAL A 313 3.81 13.23 -9.83
N LEU A 314 2.54 13.53 -10.11
CA LEU A 314 2.09 13.78 -11.48
C LEU A 314 2.77 15.00 -12.10
N HIS A 315 2.91 16.08 -11.34
CA HIS A 315 3.63 17.27 -11.77
C HIS A 315 5.10 16.94 -12.09
N PHE A 316 5.78 16.18 -11.21
CA PHE A 316 7.13 15.68 -11.49
C PHE A 316 7.17 14.82 -12.76
N LYS A 317 6.22 13.89 -12.93
CA LYS A 317 6.13 13.02 -14.10
C LYS A 317 5.88 13.77 -15.40
N LEU A 318 5.07 14.83 -15.36
CA LEU A 318 4.79 15.70 -16.51
C LEU A 318 6.02 16.49 -16.96
N HIS A 319 6.79 17.03 -16.02
CA HIS A 319 7.80 18.04 -16.36
C HIS A 319 9.26 17.55 -16.29
N ASN A 320 9.55 16.53 -15.47
CA ASN A 320 10.92 16.15 -15.10
C ASN A 320 11.29 14.68 -15.42
N ASP A 321 10.30 13.79 -15.44
CA ASP A 321 10.52 12.34 -15.56
C ASP A 321 11.11 11.95 -16.93
N PRO A 322 12.26 11.22 -16.95
CA PRO A 322 12.92 10.75 -18.16
C PRO A 322 12.01 9.98 -19.12
N TRP A 323 11.05 9.20 -18.59
CA TRP A 323 10.11 8.41 -19.38
C TRP A 323 9.26 9.28 -20.33
N ARG A 324 9.06 10.56 -20.00
CA ARG A 324 8.29 11.52 -20.81
C ARG A 324 9.13 12.58 -21.52
N ARG A 325 10.45 12.64 -21.30
CA ARG A 325 11.32 13.66 -21.91
C ARG A 325 11.27 13.66 -23.44
N THR A 326 11.01 12.51 -24.07
CA THR A 326 10.88 12.38 -25.52
C THR A 326 9.56 12.91 -26.09
N LEU A 327 8.58 13.22 -25.24
CA LEU A 327 7.25 13.73 -25.63
C LEU A 327 7.16 15.26 -25.59
N ARG A 328 8.27 15.98 -25.35
CA ARG A 328 8.30 17.45 -25.25
C ARG A 328 7.80 18.11 -26.55
N ARG A 329 6.53 18.52 -26.54
CA ARG A 329 5.93 19.54 -27.41
C ARG A 329 5.59 20.76 -26.56
N GLN A 330 5.40 21.92 -27.19
CA GLN A 330 4.74 23.04 -26.53
C GLN A 330 3.42 22.54 -25.93
N TYR A 331 3.29 22.64 -24.60
CA TYR A 331 2.05 22.30 -23.92
C TYR A 331 1.02 23.39 -24.26
N GLU A 332 0.20 23.15 -25.28
CA GLU A 332 -1.08 23.83 -25.38
C GLU A 332 -1.96 23.26 -24.27
N THR A 333 -1.81 23.77 -23.06
CA THR A 333 -2.56 23.31 -21.87
C THR A 333 -4.05 23.57 -22.02
N GLY A 334 -4.45 24.47 -22.92
CA GLY A 334 -5.83 24.98 -22.99
C GLY A 334 -6.25 25.74 -21.71
N LEU A 335 -5.33 25.90 -20.75
CA LEU A 335 -5.56 26.59 -19.49
C LEU A 335 -5.26 28.08 -19.67
N PRO A 336 -6.00 28.97 -18.99
CA PRO A 336 -5.68 30.38 -18.98
C PRO A 336 -4.23 30.62 -18.55
N LYS A 337 -3.57 31.64 -19.11
CA LYS A 337 -2.19 32.02 -18.74
C LYS A 337 -1.98 32.27 -17.24
N ALA A 338 -3.04 32.47 -16.47
CA ALA A 338 -2.99 32.59 -15.02
C ALA A 338 -2.69 31.26 -14.30
N CYS A 339 -2.77 30.13 -15.00
CA CYS A 339 -2.55 28.78 -14.48
C CYS A 339 -1.28 28.09 -15.02
N THR A 340 -0.48 28.81 -15.82
CA THR A 340 0.83 28.40 -16.36
C THR A 340 1.91 29.28 -15.77
#